data_AF-A0A9P4LNS2-F1
#
_entry.id   AF-A0A9P4LNS2-F1
#
_cell.length_a   1.000
_cell.length_b   1.000
_cell.length_c   1.000
_cell.angle_alpha   90.00
_cell.angle_beta   90.00
_cell.angle_gamma   90.00
#
_symmetry.space_group_name_H-M   'P 1'
#
loop_
_entity.id
_entity.type
_entity.pdbx_description
1 polymer ?
#
loop_
_entity_poly.entity_id
_entity_poly.type
_entity_poly.pdbx_seq_one_letter_code
_entity_poly.pdbx_strand_id
1 'polypeptide(L)'
;LFPWHGRQKQAARRLWRIVLRKGGESADAAREMHKYVLRLLQELICQDVRHQPFKSSLVHFLAALGVNLDTLWLRTALEYSSLLGSLVYCVRVLAAEAFLPSEQRDKQ
;
A
#
# COMPACT_ATOMS: atom_id res chain seq x y z
N LEU A 1 -6.94 -1.31 -16.32
CA LEU A 1 -7.82 -1.66 -15.17
C LEU A 1 -6.95 -2.24 -14.07
N PHE A 2 -7.07 -1.75 -12.82
CA PHE A 2 -6.30 -2.28 -11.69
C PHE A 2 -6.77 -3.71 -11.33
N PRO A 3 -5.86 -4.70 -11.16
CA PRO A 3 -6.23 -6.10 -10.90
C PRO A 3 -6.61 -6.27 -9.42
N TRP A 4 -7.81 -5.83 -9.06
CA TRP A 4 -8.33 -5.96 -7.70
C TRP A 4 -8.43 -7.42 -7.28
N HIS A 5 -7.92 -7.74 -6.09
CA HIS A 5 -8.07 -9.06 -5.48
C HIS A 5 -8.68 -8.98 -4.08
N GLY A 6 -9.43 -10.03 -3.70
CA GLY A 6 -10.05 -10.13 -2.37
C GLY A 6 -10.83 -8.88 -1.96
N ARG A 7 -10.47 -8.30 -0.82
CA ARG A 7 -11.15 -7.13 -0.24
C ARG A 7 -10.55 -5.78 -0.65
N GLN A 8 -9.52 -5.75 -1.49
CA GLN A 8 -8.82 -4.52 -1.88
C GLN A 8 -9.77 -3.47 -2.47
N LYS A 9 -10.65 -3.87 -3.40
CA LYS A 9 -11.63 -2.96 -4.02
C LYS A 9 -12.62 -2.40 -3.00
N GLN A 10 -13.01 -3.21 -2.01
CA GLN A 10 -13.91 -2.78 -0.95
C GLN A 10 -13.20 -1.79 -0.01
N ALA A 11 -11.94 -2.06 0.37
CA ALA A 11 -11.13 -1.17 1.17
C ALA A 11 -10.91 0.18 0.46
N ALA A 12 -10.58 0.16 -0.84
CA ALA A 12 -10.41 1.37 -1.64
C ALA A 12 -11.69 2.21 -1.72
N ARG A 13 -12.85 1.57 -1.92
CA ARG A 13 -14.16 2.26 -1.89
C ARG A 13 -14.50 2.85 -0.53
N ARG A 14 -14.06 2.24 0.57
CA ARG A 14 -14.24 2.80 1.92
C ARG A 14 -13.39 4.04 2.10
N LEU A 15 -12.10 3.97 1.74
CA LEU A 15 -11.20 5.12 1.78
C LEU A 15 -11.71 6.27 0.90
N TRP A 16 -12.14 5.97 -0.34
CA TRP A 16 -12.68 6.97 -1.26
C TRP A 16 -13.87 7.75 -0.69
N ARG A 17 -14.78 7.07 0.02
CA ARG A 17 -15.92 7.73 0.69
C ARG A 17 -15.48 8.68 1.80
N ILE A 18 -14.40 8.35 2.52
CA ILE A 18 -13.83 9.22 3.54
C ILE A 18 -13.16 10.44 2.91
N VAL A 19 -12.37 10.25 1.85
CA VAL A 19 -11.72 11.34 1.11
C VAL A 19 -12.74 12.31 0.50
N LEU A 20 -13.86 11.81 -0.03
CA LEU A 20 -14.92 12.64 -0.60
C LEU A 20 -15.77 13.37 0.45
N ARG A 21 -15.73 12.94 1.72
CA ARG A 21 -16.51 13.58 2.78
C ARG A 21 -15.87 14.94 3.08
N LYS A 22 -16.44 16.02 2.52
CA LYS A 22 -16.11 17.40 2.93
C LYS A 22 -16.46 17.58 4.41
N GLY A 23 -15.46 17.46 5.27
CA GLY A 23 -15.52 17.76 6.70
C GLY A 23 -14.16 18.29 7.10
N GLY A 24 -14.14 19.46 7.74
CA GLY A 24 -12.92 20.24 7.99
C GLY A 24 -11.82 19.46 8.72
N GLU A 25 -10.60 20.00 8.64
CA GLU A 25 -9.37 19.51 9.28
C GLU A 25 -9.57 19.32 10.79
N SER A 26 -10.13 18.19 11.18
CA SER A 26 -10.28 17.75 12.56
C SER A 26 -9.35 16.57 12.81
N ALA A 27 -8.80 16.49 14.02
CA ALA A 27 -8.00 15.36 14.46
C ALA A 27 -8.73 14.01 14.27
N ASP A 28 -10.05 13.99 14.46
CA ASP A 28 -10.86 12.78 14.26
C ASP A 28 -10.97 12.37 12.79
N ALA A 29 -11.03 13.34 11.88
CA ALA A 29 -11.03 13.08 10.45
C ALA A 29 -9.69 12.51 9.98
N ALA A 30 -8.58 13.05 10.51
CA ALA A 30 -7.24 12.54 10.25
C ALA A 30 -7.06 11.11 10.78
N ARG A 31 -7.53 10.81 12.00
CA ARG A 31 -7.47 9.46 12.59
C ARG A 31 -8.28 8.45 11.78
N GLU A 32 -9.51 8.80 11.38
CA GLU A 32 -10.33 7.91 10.55
C GLU A 32 -9.70 7.71 9.16
N MET A 33 -9.16 8.77 8.53
CA MET A 33 -8.44 8.64 7.27
C MET A 33 -7.24 7.68 7.41
N HIS A 34 -6.40 7.88 8.43
CA HIS A 34 -5.24 7.04 8.72
C HIS A 34 -5.62 5.56 8.84
N LYS A 35 -6.66 5.24 9.60
CA LYS A 35 -7.20 3.89 9.76
C LYS A 35 -7.63 3.25 8.44
N TYR A 36 -8.35 3.97 7.56
CA TYR A 36 -8.75 3.42 6.27
C TYR A 36 -7.60 3.29 5.27
N VAL A 37 -6.58 4.16 5.36
CA VAL A 37 -5.34 4.03 4.60
C VAL A 37 -4.60 2.77 5.02
N LEU A 38 -4.35 2.56 6.32
CA LEU A 38 -3.70 1.35 6.82
C LEU A 38 -4.45 0.08 6.41
N ARG A 39 -5.79 0.10 6.49
CA ARG A 39 -6.61 -1.03 6.08
C ARG A 39 -6.50 -1.35 4.58
N LEU A 40 -6.41 -0.34 3.73
CA LEU A 40 -6.17 -0.55 2.30
C LEU A 40 -4.76 -1.11 2.07
N LEU A 41 -3.75 -0.54 2.73
CA LEU A 41 -2.36 -1.00 2.62
C LEU A 41 -2.21 -2.46 3.07
N GLN A 42 -2.85 -2.84 4.19
CA GLN A 42 -2.85 -4.21 4.68
C GLN A 42 -3.41 -5.19 3.64
N GLU A 43 -4.52 -4.86 2.98
CA GLU A 43 -5.13 -5.70 1.94
C GLU A 43 -4.27 -5.77 0.65
N LEU A 44 -3.44 -4.76 0.40
CA LEU A 44 -2.50 -4.75 -0.72
C LEU A 44 -1.21 -5.53 -0.42
N ILE A 45 -0.69 -5.43 0.80
CA ILE A 45 0.54 -6.08 1.25
C ILE A 45 0.28 -7.57 1.54
N CYS A 46 -0.77 -7.88 2.29
CA CYS A 46 -1.10 -9.24 2.76
C CYS A 46 -2.05 -9.97 1.81
N GLN A 47 -1.72 -9.95 0.52
CA GLN A 47 -2.54 -10.56 -0.51
C GLN A 47 -2.30 -12.08 -0.61
N ASP A 48 -3.36 -12.89 -0.48
CA ASP A 48 -3.29 -14.32 -0.83
C ASP A 48 -3.28 -14.49 -2.37
N VAL A 49 -2.12 -14.84 -2.91
CA VAL A 49 -1.92 -15.04 -4.37
C VAL A 49 -2.00 -16.50 -4.81
N ARG A 50 -2.19 -17.49 -3.91
CA ARG A 50 -2.29 -18.94 -4.22
C ARG A 50 -1.48 -19.40 -5.43
N HIS A 51 -0.16 -19.33 -5.33
CA HIS A 51 0.82 -19.71 -6.39
C HIS A 51 0.75 -18.91 -7.71
N GLN A 52 -0.03 -17.83 -7.76
CA GLN A 52 -0.19 -16.98 -8.94
C GLN A 52 0.32 -15.56 -8.63
N PRO A 53 1.65 -15.33 -8.60
CA PRO A 53 2.23 -14.05 -8.21
C PRO A 53 1.77 -12.89 -9.11
N PHE A 54 1.49 -13.17 -10.38
CA PHE A 54 0.88 -12.23 -11.33
C PHE A 54 -0.61 -11.93 -11.08
N LYS A 55 -1.16 -12.31 -9.93
CA LYS A 55 -2.43 -11.75 -9.45
C LYS A 55 -2.22 -10.61 -8.46
N SER A 56 -0.99 -10.39 -8.01
CA SER A 56 -0.68 -9.27 -7.11
C SER A 56 -0.50 -7.98 -7.87
N SER A 57 -1.33 -6.99 -7.55
CA SER A 57 -1.15 -5.62 -8.04
C SER A 57 0.19 -5.03 -7.58
N LEU A 58 0.68 -5.42 -6.40
CA LEU A 58 1.98 -4.97 -5.88
C LEU A 58 3.13 -5.54 -6.72
N VAL A 59 3.04 -6.80 -7.15
CA VAL A 59 4.03 -7.40 -8.05
C VAL A 59 4.04 -6.68 -9.41
N HIS A 60 2.87 -6.32 -9.95
CA HIS A 60 2.81 -5.52 -11.18
C HIS A 60 3.43 -4.14 -11.01
N PHE A 61 3.14 -3.48 -9.89
CA PHE A 61 3.72 -2.18 -9.57
C PHE A 61 5.25 -2.27 -9.44
N LEU A 62 5.76 -3.30 -8.77
CA LEU A 62 7.20 -3.58 -8.66
C LEU A 62 7.86 -3.80 -10.01
N ALA A 63 7.22 -4.54 -10.91
CA ALA A 63 7.72 -4.73 -12.26
C ALA A 63 7.76 -3.40 -13.04
N ALA A 64 6.72 -2.57 -12.92
CA ALA A 64 6.67 -1.26 -13.55
C ALA A 64 7.75 -0.30 -13.01
N LEU A 65 8.08 -0.37 -11.72
CA LEU A 65 9.18 0.41 -11.13
C LEU A 65 10.55 0.05 -11.74
N GLY A 66 10.68 -1.15 -12.31
CA GLY A 66 11.88 -1.58 -13.01
C GLY A 66 12.12 -0.84 -14.33
N VAL A 67 11.12 -0.14 -14.87
CA VAL A 67 11.24 0.63 -16.10
C VAL A 67 11.70 2.06 -15.77
N ASN A 68 12.71 2.53 -16.50
CA ASN A 68 13.12 3.93 -16.51
C ASN A 68 12.18 4.70 -17.45
N LEU A 69 11.53 5.75 -16.96
CA LEU A 69 10.55 6.53 -17.74
C LEU A 69 11.19 7.39 -18.82
N ASP A 70 12.45 7.79 -18.64
CA ASP A 70 13.15 8.68 -19.56
C ASP A 70 13.68 7.91 -20.77
N THR A 71 14.22 6.71 -20.51
CA THR A 71 14.80 5.88 -21.57
C THR A 71 13.81 4.84 -22.10
N LEU A 72 12.78 4.48 -21.33
CA LEU A 72 11.89 3.33 -21.55
C LEU A 72 12.60 1.96 -21.51
N TRP A 73 13.85 1.93 -21.02
CA TRP A 73 14.61 0.71 -20.78
C TRP A 73 14.43 0.23 -19.33
N LEU A 74 14.84 -1.01 -19.07
CA LEU A 74 14.98 -1.49 -17.70
C LEU A 74 16.08 -0.71 -16.98
N ARG A 75 15.81 -0.34 -15.73
CA ARG A 75 16.80 0.19 -14.81
C ARG A 75 17.91 -0.83 -14.58
N THR A 76 19.10 -0.33 -14.29
CA THR A 76 20.20 -1.19 -13.87
C THR A 76 19.87 -1.88 -12.54
N ALA A 77 20.55 -2.98 -12.26
CA ALA A 77 20.38 -3.71 -11.00
C ALA A 77 20.62 -2.79 -9.78
N LEU A 78 21.61 -1.91 -9.85
CA LEU A 78 21.93 -0.97 -8.76
C LEU A 78 20.79 0.02 -8.52
N GLU A 79 20.31 0.69 -9.56
CA GLU A 79 19.21 1.66 -9.46
C GLU A 79 17.92 0.98 -8.96
N TYR A 80 17.58 -0.17 -9.52
CA TYR A 80 16.38 -0.90 -9.12
C TYR A 80 16.48 -1.45 -7.69
N SER A 81 17.64 -1.96 -7.29
CA SER A 81 17.86 -2.50 -5.93
C SER A 81 17.71 -1.42 -4.85
N SER A 82 18.15 -0.19 -5.13
CA SER A 82 17.97 0.94 -4.20
C SER A 82 16.49 1.27 -4.01
N LEU A 83 15.74 1.41 -5.12
CA LEU A 83 14.29 1.63 -5.09
C LEU A 83 13.54 0.51 -4.38
N LEU A 84 13.89 -0.75 -4.69
CA LEU A 84 13.29 -1.92 -4.07
C LEU A 84 13.58 -1.96 -2.57
N GLY A 85 14.82 -1.66 -2.15
CA GLY A 85 15.20 -1.58 -0.74
C GLY A 85 14.39 -0.54 0.03
N SER A 86 14.24 0.66 -0.53
CA SER A 86 13.38 1.70 0.05
C SER A 86 11.92 1.27 0.15
N LEU A 87 11.37 0.63 -0.89
CA LEU A 87 9.99 0.15 -0.88
C LEU A 87 9.79 -0.95 0.17
N VAL A 88 10.72 -1.90 0.26
CA VAL A 88 10.67 -2.98 1.27
C VAL A 88 10.70 -2.38 2.68
N TYR A 89 11.53 -1.36 2.93
CA TYR A 89 11.54 -0.65 4.19
C TYR A 89 10.17 0.01 4.48
N CYS A 90 9.61 0.76 3.52
CA CYS A 90 8.29 1.37 3.67
C CYS A 90 7.20 0.33 3.95
N VAL A 91 7.17 -0.78 3.20
CA VAL A 91 6.20 -1.87 3.39
C VAL A 91 6.33 -2.48 4.79
N ARG A 92 7.54 -2.67 5.30
CA ARG A 92 7.77 -3.18 6.67
C ARG A 92 7.23 -2.22 7.73
N VAL A 93 7.52 -0.92 7.61
CA VAL A 93 7.02 0.10 8.55
C VAL A 93 5.49 0.17 8.52
N LEU A 94 4.89 0.17 7.33
CA LEU A 94 3.44 0.21 7.16
C LEU A 94 2.76 -1.06 7.67
N ALA A 95 3.36 -2.22 7.44
CA ALA A 95 2.88 -3.48 7.99
C ALA A 95 2.95 -3.47 9.53
N ALA A 96 4.06 -3.01 10.10
CA ALA A 96 4.21 -2.88 11.54
C ALA A 96 3.10 -1.99 12.12
N GLU A 97 2.84 -0.82 11.55
CA GLU A 97 1.75 0.05 12.01
C GLU A 97 0.36 -0.59 11.83
N ALA A 98 0.14 -1.33 10.73
CA ALA A 98 -1.14 -2.00 10.48
C ALA A 98 -1.43 -3.16 11.44
N PHE A 99 -0.40 -3.89 11.88
CA PHE A 99 -0.53 -5.04 12.78
C PHE A 99 -0.33 -4.68 14.26
N LEU A 100 0.47 -3.65 14.55
CA LEU A 100 0.83 -3.18 15.89
C LEU A 100 0.63 -1.65 15.94
N PRO A 101 -0.63 -1.18 16.00
CA PRO A 101 -0.92 0.24 15.93
C PRO A 101 -0.26 0.99 17.08
N SER A 102 0.42 2.09 16.76
CA SER A 102 1.09 2.92 17.76
C SER A 102 0.14 3.42 18.85
N GLU A 103 -1.12 3.73 18.49
CA GLU A 103 -2.19 4.15 19.41
C GLU A 103 -2.59 3.08 20.44
N GLN A 104 -2.16 1.83 20.27
CA GLN A 104 -2.52 0.71 21.14
C GLN A 104 -1.31 0.14 21.92
N ARG A 105 -0.13 0.75 21.82
CA ARG A 105 1.09 0.22 22.46
C ARG A 105 0.97 0.04 23.97
N ASP A 106 0.26 0.93 24.66
CA ASP A 106 0.07 0.83 26.11
C ASP A 106 -0.86 -0.35 26.53
N LYS A 107 -1.50 -1.03 25.57
CA LYS A 107 -2.44 -2.14 25.78
C LYS A 107 -1.90 -3.50 25.31
N GLN A 108 -0.66 -3.55 24.84
CA GLN A 108 0.02 -4.74 24.32
C GLN A 108 1.03 -5.28 25.34
#